data_AF-A0AAV6KMF4-F1
#
_entry.id   AF-A0AAV6KMF4-F1
#
_cell.length_a   1.000
_cell.length_b   1.000
_cell.length_c   1.000
_cell.angle_alpha   90.00
_cell.angle_beta   90.00
_cell.angle_gamma   90.00
#
_symmetry.space_group_name_H-M   'P 1'
#
loop_
_entity.id
_entity.type
_entity.pdbx_description
1 polymer ?
#
loop_
_entity_poly.entity_id
_entity_poly.type
_entity_poly.pdbx_seq_one_letter_code
_entity_poly.pdbx_strand_id
1 'polypeptide(L)' 'MAACSFDMRFTYVLSGWEGIANDSRVFLECVNNPAMGFPKPPEGKYYVMDSGYTNMSGFFNHCIEERGLNNFRGHGR' A
#
# COMPACT_ATOMS: atom_id res chain seq x y z
N MET A 1 6.61 -9.93 1.10
CA MET A 1 5.50 -8.98 0.82
C MET A 1 4.99 -9.26 -0.59
N ALA A 2 3.68 -9.15 -0.83
CA ALA A 2 3.11 -9.28 -2.16
C ALA A 2 1.98 -8.28 -2.38
N ALA A 3 1.82 -7.83 -3.62
CA ALA A 3 0.64 -7.10 -4.07
C ALA A 3 -0.12 -7.96 -5.09
N CYS A 4 -1.44 -7.93 -5.03
CA CYS A 4 -2.29 -8.68 -5.95
C CYS A 4 -3.47 -7.84 -6.42
N SER A 5 -4.03 -8.21 -7.58
CA SER A 5 -5.28 -7.65 -8.08
C SER A 5 -6.49 -8.21 -7.31
N PHE A 6 -7.66 -7.63 -7.51
CA PHE A 6 -8.92 -8.17 -6.98
C PHE A 6 -9.19 -9.63 -7.40
N ASP A 7 -8.72 -10.05 -8.58
CA ASP A 7 -8.79 -11.45 -9.04
C ASP A 7 -7.76 -12.39 -8.36
N MET A 8 -7.12 -11.97 -7.26
CA MET A 8 -6.06 -12.69 -6.54
C MET A 8 -4.85 -13.08 -7.40
N ARG A 9 -4.57 -12.33 -8.48
CA ARG A 9 -3.35 -12.49 -9.28
C ARG A 9 -2.26 -11.61 -8.71
N PHE A 10 -1.12 -12.19 -8.36
CA PHE A 10 0.04 -11.44 -7.91
C PHE A 10 0.57 -10.55 -9.03
N THR A 11 0.69 -9.26 -8.72
CA THR A 11 1.28 -8.25 -9.62
C THR A 11 2.69 -7.86 -9.18
N TYR A 12 3.02 -8.15 -7.92
CA TYR A 12 4.34 -7.93 -7.34
C TYR A 12 4.59 -8.93 -6.22
N VAL A 13 5.78 -9.52 -6.20
CA VAL A 13 6.23 -10.41 -5.11
C VAL A 13 7.65 -10.00 -4.74
N LEU A 14 7.85 -9.63 -3.48
CA LEU A 14 9.17 -9.45 -2.89
C LEU A 14 9.47 -10.63 -1.96
N SER A 15 10.45 -11.43 -2.36
CA SER A 15 11.00 -12.56 -1.61
C SER A 15 12.43 -12.27 -1.16
N GLY A 16 12.83 -12.75 0.03
CA GLY A 16 14.23 -12.73 0.46
C GLY A 16 14.67 -11.49 1.23
N TRP A 17 13.79 -10.86 2.00
CA TRP A 17 14.23 -9.83 2.94
C TRP A 17 14.99 -10.47 4.11
N GLU A 18 16.23 -10.04 4.35
CA GLU A 18 17.09 -10.63 5.38
C GLU A 18 16.60 -10.25 6.80
N GLY A 19 16.45 -11.27 7.67
CA GLY A 19 16.15 -11.10 9.09
C GLY A 19 14.67 -11.02 9.47
N ILE A 20 14.40 -10.65 10.72
CA ILE A 20 13.05 -10.39 11.25
C ILE A 20 12.69 -8.95 10.91
N ALA A 21 12.16 -8.74 9.71
CA ALA A 21 11.73 -7.42 9.28
C ALA A 21 10.25 -7.21 9.58
N ASN A 22 9.93 -6.06 10.16
CA ASN A 22 8.55 -5.62 10.29
C ASN A 22 7.96 -5.38 8.89
N ASP A 23 6.78 -5.92 8.65
CA ASP A 23 6.05 -5.81 7.39
C ASP A 23 5.95 -4.37 6.87
N SER A 24 5.66 -3.41 7.76
CA SER A 24 5.59 -1.99 7.42
C SER A 24 6.93 -1.43 6.94
N ARG A 25 8.05 -1.91 7.50
CA ARG A 25 9.40 -1.50 7.05
C ARG A 25 9.69 -2.02 5.64
N VAL A 26 9.36 -3.28 5.38
CA VAL A 26 9.56 -3.91 4.05
C VAL A 26 8.73 -3.18 3.00
N PHE A 27 7.48 -2.85 3.32
CA PHE A 27 6.60 -2.10 2.44
C PHE A 27 7.09 -0.68 2.17
N LEU A 28 7.49 0.06 3.21
CA LEU A 28 8.04 1.41 3.04
C LEU A 28 9.30 1.41 2.17
N GLU A 29 10.18 0.42 2.32
CA GLU A 29 11.33 0.30 1.42
C GLU A 29 10.87 0.09 -0.02
N CYS A 30 9.92 -0.82 -0.26
CA CYS A 30 9.45 -1.11 -1.62
C CYS A 30 8.85 0.12 -2.31
N VAL A 31 8.06 0.92 -1.58
CA VAL A 31 7.38 2.08 -2.15
C VAL A 31 8.33 3.27 -2.34
N ASN A 32 9.27 3.47 -1.42
CA ASN A 32 10.17 4.62 -1.44
C ASN A 32 11.44 4.40 -2.29
N ASN A 33 11.83 3.15 -2.52
CA ASN A 33 13.02 2.81 -3.30
C ASN A 33 12.65 2.42 -4.74
N PRO A 34 12.89 3.28 -5.75
CA PRO A 34 12.56 2.99 -7.14
C PRO A 34 13.26 1.73 -7.68
N ALA A 35 14.41 1.34 -7.12
CA ALA A 35 15.13 0.14 -7.52
C ALA A 35 14.36 -1.16 -7.17
N MET A 36 13.43 -1.09 -6.21
CA MET A 36 12.57 -2.23 -5.84
C MET A 36 11.46 -2.50 -6.87
N GLY A 37 11.24 -1.58 -7.82
CA GLY A 37 10.30 -1.76 -8.93
C GLY A 37 8.84 -1.90 -8.52
N PHE A 38 8.47 -1.39 -7.34
CA PHE A 38 7.09 -1.48 -6.87
C PHE A 38 6.14 -0.68 -7.78
N PRO A 39 5.08 -1.31 -8.34
CA PRO A 39 4.22 -0.64 -9.31
C PRO A 39 3.37 0.45 -8.66
N LYS A 40 3.25 1.60 -9.34
CA LYS A 40 2.30 2.65 -8.94
C LYS A 40 0.89 2.23 -9.36
N PRO A 41 -0.14 2.55 -8.55
CA PRO A 41 -1.51 2.32 -8.96
C PRO A 41 -1.84 3.16 -10.21
N PRO A 42 -2.64 2.65 -11.15
CA PRO A 42 -3.17 3.45 -12.25
C PRO A 42 -3.94 4.67 -11.75
N GLU A 43 -4.08 5.69 -12.60
CA GLU A 43 -4.82 6.89 -12.26
C GLU A 43 -6.25 6.56 -11.79
N GLY A 44 -6.68 7.17 -10.69
CA GLY A 44 -7.99 6.92 -10.07
C GLY A 44 -8.10 5.60 -9.29
N LYS A 45 -7.02 4.83 -9.13
CA LYS A 45 -7.00 3.59 -8.33
C LYS A 45 -6.08 3.71 -7.13
N TYR A 46 -6.29 2.84 -6.14
CA TYR A 46 -5.51 2.74 -4.92
C TYR A 46 -5.25 1.28 -4.56
N TYR A 47 -4.16 1.04 -3.83
CA TYR A 47 -3.94 -0.25 -3.18
C TYR A 47 -4.67 -0.30 -1.85
N VAL A 48 -5.30 -1.42 -1.54
CA VAL A 48 -5.81 -1.71 -0.20
C VAL A 48 -4.73 -2.51 0.54
N MET A 49 -4.38 -2.03 1.73
CA MET A 49 -3.36 -2.64 2.58
C MET A 49 -4.01 -3.38 3.76
N ASP A 50 -3.27 -4.33 4.30
CA ASP A 50 -3.62 -4.95 5.58
C ASP A 50 -3.64 -3.89 6.70
N SER A 51 -4.45 -4.13 7.71
CA SER A 51 -4.62 -3.33 8.92
C SER A 51 -3.32 -3.03 9.68
N GLY A 52 -2.29 -3.86 9.54
CA GLY A 52 -0.97 -3.66 10.14
C GLY A 52 -0.14 -2.52 9.51
N TYR A 53 -0.57 -1.97 8.37
CA TYR A 53 0.15 -0.93 7.65
C TYR A 53 -0.42 0.47 7.92
N THR A 54 0.44 1.49 7.89
CA THR A 54 0.05 2.89 8.06
C THR A 54 -0.55 3.45 6.78
N ASN A 55 -1.65 4.20 6.88
CA ASN A 55 -2.26 4.94 5.76
C ASN A 55 -1.28 5.94 5.14
N MET A 56 -1.18 5.95 3.82
CA MET A 56 -0.34 6.88 3.07
C MET A 56 -0.95 7.18 1.69
N SER A 57 -0.55 8.29 1.06
CA SER A 57 -1.14 8.70 -0.22
C SER A 57 -1.02 7.58 -1.28
N GLY A 58 -2.15 7.17 -1.86
CA GLY A 58 -2.23 6.05 -2.83
C GLY A 58 -2.42 4.66 -2.21
N PHE A 59 -2.42 4.55 -0.88
CA PHE A 59 -2.54 3.29 -0.15
C PHE A 59 -3.47 3.43 1.06
N PHE A 60 -4.54 2.62 1.08
CA PHE A 60 -5.54 2.66 2.16
C PHE A 60 -5.53 1.35 2.95
N ASN A 61 -5.31 1.42 4.24
CA ASN A 61 -5.57 0.32 5.16
C ASN A 61 -7.08 0.21 5.41
N HIS A 62 -7.56 -1.02 5.62
CA HIS A 62 -8.96 -1.27 5.96
C HIS A 62 -9.29 -0.91 7.42
N CYS A 63 -8.28 -0.79 8.29
CA CYS A 63 -8.46 -0.37 9.69
C CYS A 63 -8.61 1.15 9.82
N ILE A 64 -9.69 1.66 9.23
CA ILE A 64 -10.33 2.88 9.69
C ILE A 64 -11.32 2.42 10.76
N GLU A 65 -10.88 2.38 12.03
CA GLU A 65 -11.84 2.47 13.14
C GLU A 65 -12.72 3.70 12.84
N GLU A 66 -14.05 3.55 12.85
CA GLU A 66 -15.11 4.41 12.25
C GLU A 66 -15.07 5.95 12.51
N ARG A 67 -13.94 6.64 12.36
CA ARG A 67 -13.76 8.03 12.82
C ARG A 67 -13.18 8.99 11.77
N GLY A 68 -13.07 8.59 10.50
CA GLY A 68 -12.28 9.37 9.53
C GLY A 68 -12.86 9.65 8.15
N LEU A 69 -14.01 9.10 7.77
CA LEU A 69 -14.51 9.19 6.38
C LEU A 69 -14.94 10.60 5.92
N ASN A 70 -14.84 11.63 6.78
CA ASN A 70 -15.32 12.98 6.48
C ASN A 70 -14.32 13.93 5.80
N ASN A 71 -13.04 13.57 5.63
CA ASN A 71 -12.02 14.54 5.22
C ASN A 71 -11.49 14.44 3.78
N PHE A 72 -12.10 13.65 2.90
CA PHE A 72 -11.71 13.58 1.48
C PHE A 72 -12.74 14.17 0.51
N ARG A 73 -13.53 15.17 0.95
CA ARG A 73 -14.30 16.02 0.03
C ARG A 73 -13.44 17.18 -0.47
N GLY A 74 -12.81 16.93 -1.62
CA GLY A 74 -12.47 17.88 -2.69
C GLY A 74 -11.94 19.27 -2.32
N HIS A 75 -10.68 19.52 -2.66
CA HIS A 75 -10.24 20.81 -3.20
C HIS A 75 -9.75 20.58 -4.63
N GLY A 76 -10.70 20.55 -5.56
CA GLY A 76 -10.44 20.91 -6.95
C GLY A 76 -10.20 22.42 -7.01
N ARG A 77 -9.26 22.81 -7.87
CA ARG A 77 -8.93 24.20 -8.20
C ARG A 77 -10.13 25.00 -8.68
#